data_AF-A0A0D2J3W7-F1
#
_entry.id   AF-A0A0D2J3W7-F1
#
_cell.length_a   1.000
_cell.length_b   1.000
_cell.length_c   1.000
_cell.angle_alpha   90.00
_cell.angle_beta   90.00
_cell.angle_gamma   90.00
#
_symmetry.space_group_name_H-M   'P 1'
#
loop_
_entity.id
_entity.type
_entity.pdbx_description
1 polymer ?
#
loop_
_entity_poly.entity_id
_entity_poly.type
_entity_poly.pdbx_seq_one_letter_code
_entity_poly.pdbx_strand_id
1 'polypeptide(L)'
;MDQNSLNENDGPGSRDAATLPPDLEAQSLARFDNLVAKGQLVYEPSTAETVEDQGFKLNFRFVPHLRRKPITPSDAPERKTGKGHNPFLNPNPDEVLSEVGSSHLLILNKFSVYRPGLLIITRHFEPQSDDLDRGDLSAAWVVLQHFKQRYMMIFNCGFESGSSQGHKHMQLWPYPDEQELGFQLFPHVAESTVGITDDIPTVPHKHFVLRLPAHSDADTLIQAYEKLLRKVRQSHKEAGGGTDYNVILVKEWMCLIPRRHSGLERGAGANSASMLGLVWITADSEKDVWNSAGPAEYLRYLGLPR
;
A
#
# COMPACT_ATOMS: atom_id res chain seq x y z
N MET A 1 -7.00 57.29 39.49
CA MET A 1 -5.94 57.40 38.49
C MET A 1 -5.37 56.02 38.31
N ASP A 2 -5.54 55.48 37.09
CA ASP A 2 -4.68 54.53 36.39
C ASP A 2 -4.34 53.18 37.05
N GLN A 3 -4.25 52.03 36.38
CA GLN A 3 -4.43 51.62 34.98
C GLN A 3 -4.36 50.07 34.98
N ASN A 4 -5.06 49.43 34.04
CA ASN A 4 -4.74 48.17 33.35
C ASN A 4 -4.05 47.01 34.10
N SER A 5 -4.68 45.83 34.08
CA SER A 5 -4.32 44.78 33.11
C SER A 5 -5.22 43.55 33.26
N LEU A 6 -6.00 43.29 32.20
CA LEU A 6 -6.63 42.02 31.88
C LEU A 6 -5.51 41.06 31.42
N ASN A 7 -5.41 39.87 32.02
CA ASN A 7 -4.67 38.77 31.42
C ASN A 7 -5.65 37.83 30.72
N GLU A 8 -5.42 37.72 29.42
CA GLU A 8 -6.16 36.96 28.43
C GLU A 8 -5.95 35.45 28.57
N ASN A 9 -6.93 34.73 28.05
CA ASN A 9 -6.94 33.29 27.84
C ASN A 9 -5.82 32.87 26.87
N ASP A 10 -4.84 32.11 27.35
CA ASP A 10 -4.00 31.28 26.48
C ASP A 10 -4.75 29.97 26.17
N GLY A 11 -5.38 29.93 25.01
CA GLY A 11 -5.84 28.69 24.38
C GLY A 11 -4.65 27.84 23.94
N PRO A 12 -4.79 26.51 23.83
CA PRO A 12 -3.69 25.65 23.39
C PRO A 12 -3.39 25.95 21.92
N GLY A 13 -2.22 26.51 21.67
CA GLY A 13 -1.72 26.84 20.34
C GLY A 13 -1.79 25.65 19.39
N SER A 14 -2.31 25.95 18.19
CA SER A 14 -2.12 25.18 16.96
C SER A 14 -0.66 24.71 16.87
N ARG A 15 -0.42 23.42 17.10
CA ARG A 15 0.84 22.79 16.69
C ARG A 15 0.81 22.77 15.17
N ASP A 16 1.58 23.65 14.54
CA ASP A 16 1.77 23.69 13.11
C ASP A 16 2.01 22.26 12.58
N ALA A 17 1.15 21.83 11.65
CA ALA A 17 1.35 20.59 10.94
C ALA A 17 2.71 20.69 10.23
N ALA A 18 3.70 19.91 10.69
CA ALA A 18 5.04 19.91 10.13
C ALA A 18 4.93 19.72 8.61
N THR A 19 5.28 20.76 7.86
CA THR A 19 5.18 20.76 6.41
C THR A 19 6.34 19.92 5.87
N LEU A 20 6.06 19.00 4.94
CA LEU A 20 7.10 18.17 4.34
C LEU A 20 8.18 19.02 3.65
N PRO A 21 9.49 18.67 3.77
CA PRO A 21 10.57 19.42 3.13
C PRO A 21 10.33 19.57 1.61
N PRO A 22 10.46 20.76 1.00
CA PRO A 22 10.13 20.97 -0.42
C PRO A 22 10.87 20.08 -1.42
N ASP A 23 12.05 19.59 -1.05
CA ASP A 23 12.92 18.73 -1.84
C ASP A 23 12.90 17.26 -1.38
N LEU A 24 11.93 16.88 -0.53
CA LEU A 24 11.79 15.53 0.04
C LEU A 24 11.81 14.43 -1.03
N GLU A 25 11.14 14.63 -2.17
CA GLU A 25 11.13 13.64 -3.26
C GLU A 25 12.53 13.39 -3.83
N ALA A 26 13.29 14.46 -4.11
CA ALA A 26 14.65 14.37 -4.62
C ALA A 26 15.61 13.80 -3.56
N GLN A 27 15.47 14.23 -2.30
CA GLN A 27 16.25 13.68 -1.19
C GLN A 27 15.98 12.19 -0.96
N SER A 28 14.71 11.76 -1.10
CA SER A 28 14.32 10.36 -0.96
C SER A 28 15.02 9.48 -1.99
N LEU A 29 15.04 9.91 -3.25
CA LEU A 29 15.73 9.20 -4.33
C LEU A 29 17.25 9.18 -4.12
N ALA A 30 17.87 10.33 -3.83
CA ALA A 30 19.30 10.41 -3.62
C ALA A 30 19.78 9.57 -2.42
N ARG A 31 18.99 9.58 -1.32
CA ARG A 31 19.30 8.76 -0.14
C ARG A 31 19.10 7.28 -0.42
N PHE A 32 18.03 6.90 -1.13
CA PHE A 32 17.81 5.53 -1.57
C PHE A 32 19.03 5.00 -2.34
N ASP A 33 19.50 5.73 -3.35
CA ASP A 33 20.66 5.33 -4.14
C ASP A 33 21.92 5.18 -3.31
N ASN A 34 22.16 6.12 -2.39
CA ASN A 34 23.32 6.08 -1.52
C ASN A 34 23.32 4.84 -0.63
N LEU A 35 22.18 4.49 -0.03
CA LEU A 35 22.06 3.33 0.84
C LEU A 35 22.08 2.01 0.06
N VAL A 36 21.57 1.98 -1.19
CA VAL A 36 21.74 0.83 -2.09
C VAL A 36 23.22 0.63 -2.43
N ALA A 37 23.93 1.71 -2.81
CA ALA A 37 25.37 1.65 -3.13
C ALA A 37 26.23 1.18 -1.94
N LYS A 38 25.80 1.48 -0.70
CA LYS A 38 26.42 0.99 0.54
C LYS A 38 25.99 -0.42 0.96
N GLY A 39 25.06 -1.05 0.25
CA GLY A 39 24.48 -2.36 0.60
C GLY A 39 23.59 -2.34 1.86
N GLN A 40 23.13 -1.16 2.28
CA GLN A 40 22.26 -0.97 3.45
C GLN A 40 20.77 -1.15 3.09
N LEU A 41 20.39 -0.80 1.85
CA LEU A 41 19.10 -1.18 1.24
C LEU A 41 19.32 -2.28 0.20
N VAL A 42 18.34 -3.17 0.09
CA VAL A 42 18.33 -4.28 -0.85
C VAL A 42 17.43 -3.94 -2.04
N TYR A 43 18.07 -3.61 -3.15
CA TYR A 43 17.46 -3.34 -4.44
C TYR A 43 18.38 -3.84 -5.54
N GLU A 44 17.86 -4.67 -6.43
CA GLU A 44 18.60 -5.26 -7.55
C GLU A 44 17.77 -5.11 -8.83
N PRO A 45 18.40 -4.96 -10.01
CA PRO A 45 17.68 -4.98 -11.29
C PRO A 45 16.83 -6.24 -11.42
N SER A 46 15.66 -6.09 -12.02
CA SER A 46 14.71 -7.19 -12.24
C SER A 46 14.26 -7.23 -13.69
N THR A 47 14.02 -8.44 -14.18
CA THR A 47 13.36 -8.69 -15.46
C THR A 47 11.87 -8.93 -15.24
N ALA A 48 11.06 -8.67 -16.25
CA ALA A 48 9.64 -8.95 -16.19
C ALA A 48 9.12 -9.47 -17.53
N GLU A 49 8.03 -10.23 -17.45
CA GLU A 49 7.31 -10.77 -18.59
C GLU A 49 5.81 -10.55 -18.38
N THR A 50 5.13 -10.08 -19.42
CA THR A 50 3.68 -9.91 -19.40
C THR A 50 2.99 -11.12 -20.02
N VAL A 51 2.02 -11.67 -19.30
CA VAL A 51 1.16 -12.76 -19.74
C VAL A 51 -0.31 -12.33 -19.67
N GLU A 52 -1.17 -13.03 -20.38
CA GLU A 52 -2.62 -12.81 -20.35
C GLU A 52 -3.33 -14.13 -20.08
N ASP A 53 -4.31 -14.11 -19.18
CA ASP A 53 -5.19 -15.24 -18.91
C ASP A 53 -6.63 -14.75 -18.73
N GLN A 54 -7.56 -15.35 -19.48
CA GLN A 54 -8.98 -14.95 -19.52
C GLN A 54 -9.21 -13.42 -19.75
N GLY A 55 -8.31 -12.79 -20.52
CA GLY A 55 -8.33 -11.35 -20.80
C GLY A 55 -7.71 -10.47 -19.71
N PHE A 56 -7.37 -11.03 -18.54
CA PHE A 56 -6.64 -10.31 -17.49
C PHE A 56 -5.14 -10.41 -17.73
N LYS A 57 -4.45 -9.27 -17.72
CA LYS A 57 -3.00 -9.20 -17.96
C LYS A 57 -2.22 -9.13 -16.66
N LEU A 58 -1.12 -9.88 -16.59
CA LEU A 58 -0.21 -9.89 -15.45
C LEU A 58 1.22 -9.65 -15.92
N ASN A 59 1.96 -8.83 -15.19
CA ASN A 59 3.40 -8.67 -15.31
C ASN A 59 4.09 -9.45 -14.19
N PHE A 60 4.75 -10.56 -14.55
CA PHE A 60 5.57 -11.35 -13.65
C PHE A 60 6.98 -10.78 -13.62
N ARG A 61 7.35 -10.16 -12.49
CA ARG A 61 8.67 -9.57 -12.27
C ARG A 61 9.52 -10.47 -11.36
N PHE A 62 10.71 -10.84 -11.84
CA PHE A 62 11.65 -11.67 -11.10
C PHE A 62 12.53 -10.83 -10.17
N VAL A 63 12.38 -11.04 -8.84
CA VAL A 63 13.01 -10.27 -7.75
C VAL A 63 13.59 -11.19 -6.68
N PRO A 64 14.67 -11.93 -6.98
CA PRO A 64 15.22 -12.97 -6.10
C PRO A 64 15.70 -12.42 -4.75
N HIS A 65 16.09 -11.15 -4.69
CA HIS A 65 16.54 -10.49 -3.46
C HIS A 65 15.47 -10.39 -2.38
N LEU A 66 14.19 -10.48 -2.73
CA LEU A 66 13.10 -10.49 -1.74
C LEU A 66 13.11 -11.73 -0.84
N ARG A 67 13.82 -12.81 -1.19
CA ARG A 67 14.01 -13.97 -0.28
C ARG A 67 14.72 -13.59 1.03
N ARG A 68 15.43 -12.46 1.04
CA ARG A 68 16.12 -11.91 2.22
C ARG A 68 15.15 -11.16 3.15
N LYS A 69 13.93 -10.86 2.70
CA LYS A 69 12.94 -10.11 3.45
C LYS A 69 12.34 -10.99 4.56
N PRO A 70 12.42 -10.59 5.83
CA PRO A 70 11.74 -11.31 6.90
C PRO A 70 10.21 -11.15 6.72
N ILE A 71 9.50 -12.27 6.76
CA ILE A 71 8.04 -12.31 6.74
C ILE A 71 7.61 -12.78 8.12
N THR A 72 6.84 -11.96 8.82
CA THR A 72 6.22 -12.38 10.08
C THR A 72 5.20 -13.49 9.77
N PRO A 73 5.22 -14.63 10.48
CA PRO A 73 4.19 -15.67 10.34
C PRO A 73 2.77 -15.16 10.69
N SER A 74 1.73 -15.90 10.34
CA SER A 74 0.33 -15.51 10.60
C SER A 74 -0.03 -15.56 12.09
N ASP A 75 0.48 -16.54 12.81
CA ASP A 75 0.23 -16.84 14.23
C ASP A 75 1.18 -16.11 15.20
N ALA A 76 2.15 -15.39 14.65
CA ALA A 76 3.16 -14.65 15.39
C ALA A 76 2.53 -13.58 16.32
N PRO A 77 2.82 -13.61 17.65
CA PRO A 77 2.31 -12.63 18.61
C PRO A 77 2.66 -11.18 18.26
N GLU A 78 3.77 -10.96 17.55
CA GLU A 78 4.22 -9.67 17.03
C GLU A 78 3.11 -8.96 16.23
N ARG A 79 2.27 -9.72 15.50
CA ARG A 79 1.20 -9.14 14.68
C ARG A 79 0.09 -8.48 15.48
N LYS A 80 -0.10 -8.91 16.73
CA LYS A 80 -1.17 -8.41 17.60
C LYS A 80 -0.65 -7.47 18.68
N THR A 81 0.58 -7.66 19.11
CA THR A 81 1.12 -7.00 20.30
C THR A 81 2.29 -6.08 20.01
N GLY A 82 2.90 -6.18 18.82
CA GLY A 82 4.14 -5.50 18.48
C GLY A 82 5.37 -6.02 19.25
N LYS A 83 5.22 -7.00 20.14
CA LYS A 83 6.30 -7.57 20.94
C LYS A 83 7.03 -8.65 20.15
N GLY A 84 8.33 -8.44 19.93
CA GLY A 84 9.23 -9.31 19.18
C GLY A 84 10.04 -8.49 18.17
N HIS A 85 10.42 -9.09 17.04
CA HIS A 85 11.14 -8.35 16.01
C HIS A 85 10.18 -7.41 15.25
N ASN A 86 10.31 -6.10 15.50
CA ASN A 86 9.53 -5.05 14.84
C ASN A 86 10.47 -3.95 14.33
N PRO A 87 10.80 -3.92 13.03
CA PRO A 87 11.74 -2.95 12.47
C PRO A 87 11.21 -1.51 12.47
N PHE A 88 9.91 -1.30 12.71
CA PHE A 88 9.26 0.00 12.62
C PHE A 88 9.09 0.71 13.97
N LEU A 89 9.28 0.02 15.11
CA LEU A 89 9.26 0.68 16.43
C LEU A 89 10.53 1.49 16.71
N ASN A 90 11.66 1.08 16.13
CA ASN A 90 12.92 1.79 16.20
C ASN A 90 13.61 1.73 14.83
N PRO A 91 13.07 2.45 13.82
CA PRO A 91 13.61 2.40 12.47
C PRO A 91 15.04 2.94 12.45
N ASN A 92 15.85 2.42 11.53
CA ASN A 92 17.20 2.93 11.32
C ASN A 92 17.12 4.43 10.95
N PRO A 93 17.79 5.35 11.68
CA PRO A 93 17.73 6.78 11.41
C PRO A 93 18.12 7.15 9.97
N ASP A 94 19.04 6.39 9.36
CA ASP A 94 19.44 6.61 7.96
C ASP A 94 18.28 6.34 6.97
N GLU A 95 17.33 5.48 7.35
CA GLU A 95 16.17 5.12 6.53
C GLU A 95 14.99 6.10 6.74
N VAL A 96 15.02 6.93 7.78
CA VAL A 96 13.95 7.89 8.10
C VAL A 96 14.09 9.18 7.29
N LEU A 97 13.08 9.49 6.48
CA LEU A 97 13.09 10.64 5.58
C LEU A 97 12.42 11.88 6.21
N SER A 98 11.26 11.70 6.83
CA SER A 98 10.50 12.80 7.46
C SER A 98 9.46 12.27 8.43
N GLU A 99 9.07 13.08 9.40
CA GLU A 99 7.77 12.93 10.06
C GLU A 99 6.66 13.30 9.07
N VAL A 100 5.51 12.62 9.17
CA VAL A 100 4.31 12.92 8.39
C VAL A 100 3.16 13.09 9.37
N GLY A 101 2.75 14.35 9.60
CA GLY A 101 1.79 14.67 10.65
C GLY A 101 2.29 14.26 12.05
N SER A 102 1.36 13.98 12.96
CA SER A 102 1.66 13.71 14.37
C SER A 102 1.72 12.23 14.74
N SER A 103 1.70 11.31 13.79
CA SER A 103 1.59 9.87 14.09
C SER A 103 2.39 8.98 13.16
N HIS A 104 2.97 9.50 12.08
CA HIS A 104 3.60 8.69 11.04
C HIS A 104 5.03 9.14 10.72
N LEU A 105 5.81 8.21 10.19
CA LEU A 105 7.10 8.45 9.57
C LEU A 105 7.07 8.01 8.11
N LEU A 106 7.68 8.81 7.24
CA LEU A 106 8.07 8.37 5.91
C LEU A 106 9.47 7.79 5.97
N ILE A 107 9.65 6.54 5.55
CA ILE A 107 10.93 5.84 5.56
C ILE A 107 11.21 5.17 4.21
N LEU A 108 12.47 4.84 3.96
CA LEU A 108 12.89 4.02 2.82
C LEU A 108 12.53 2.54 3.05
N ASN A 109 12.03 1.87 2.03
CA ASN A 109 11.76 0.44 2.09
C ASN A 109 13.06 -0.35 1.87
N LYS A 110 13.53 -1.03 2.93
CA LYS A 110 14.75 -1.85 2.90
C LYS A 110 14.77 -2.95 1.84
N PHE A 111 13.62 -3.54 1.52
CA PHE A 111 13.52 -4.60 0.51
C PHE A 111 12.64 -4.12 -0.63
N SER A 112 13.26 -3.36 -1.55
CA SER A 112 12.56 -2.61 -2.58
C SER A 112 12.50 -3.36 -3.91
N VAL A 113 11.33 -3.32 -4.54
CA VAL A 113 11.13 -3.75 -5.93
C VAL A 113 11.29 -2.59 -6.89
N TYR A 114 10.84 -1.41 -6.47
CA TYR A 114 10.89 -0.17 -7.25
C TYR A 114 11.88 0.81 -6.64
N ARG A 115 12.35 1.75 -7.45
CA ARG A 115 13.31 2.78 -7.07
C ARG A 115 12.67 4.17 -7.13
N PRO A 116 12.57 4.91 -6.01
CA PRO A 116 12.72 4.43 -4.63
C PRO A 116 11.45 3.71 -4.17
N GLY A 117 11.59 2.68 -3.34
CA GLY A 117 10.49 2.11 -2.57
C GLY A 117 10.43 2.77 -1.19
N LEU A 118 9.24 3.16 -0.75
CA LEU A 118 8.99 3.91 0.48
C LEU A 118 7.95 3.21 1.34
N LEU A 119 7.94 3.54 2.63
CA LEU A 119 6.91 3.13 3.58
C LEU A 119 6.43 4.36 4.37
N ILE A 120 5.12 4.46 4.61
CA ILE A 120 4.56 5.30 5.66
C ILE A 120 4.19 4.37 6.81
N ILE A 121 4.84 4.53 7.95
CA ILE A 121 4.65 3.68 9.15
C ILE A 121 4.02 4.49 10.27
N THR A 122 3.24 3.85 11.13
CA THR A 122 2.83 4.45 12.41
C THR A 122 4.03 4.54 13.37
N ARG A 123 4.10 5.59 14.18
CA ARG A 123 5.19 5.79 15.17
C ARG A 123 5.06 4.86 16.37
N HIS A 124 3.84 4.56 16.73
CA HIS A 124 3.51 3.57 17.74
C HIS A 124 2.96 2.34 17.05
N PHE A 125 3.10 1.18 17.72
CA PHE A 125 2.56 -0.05 17.17
C PHE A 125 1.03 0.04 17.08
N GLU A 126 0.55 -0.08 15.85
CA GLU A 126 -0.82 -0.42 15.53
C GLU A 126 -0.83 -1.73 14.74
N PRO A 127 -1.78 -2.65 14.97
CA PRO A 127 -1.92 -3.85 14.15
C PRO A 127 -2.15 -3.51 12.68
N GLN A 128 -1.44 -4.22 11.79
CA GLN A 128 -1.66 -4.15 10.34
C GLN A 128 -3.06 -4.67 9.93
N SER A 129 -3.75 -5.39 10.82
CA SER A 129 -5.14 -5.83 10.63
C SER A 129 -6.16 -4.73 10.90
N ASP A 130 -5.74 -3.60 11.46
CA ASP A 130 -6.62 -2.48 11.73
C ASP A 130 -6.85 -1.68 10.45
N ASP A 131 -8.09 -1.20 10.30
CA ASP A 131 -8.48 -0.37 9.18
C ASP A 131 -7.66 0.92 9.12
N LEU A 132 -7.42 1.43 7.90
CA LEU A 132 -6.88 2.77 7.75
C LEU A 132 -7.83 3.76 8.41
N ASP A 133 -7.27 4.62 9.25
CA ASP A 133 -8.00 5.69 9.90
C ASP A 133 -7.77 7.03 9.20
N ARG A 134 -8.32 8.10 9.77
CA ARG A 134 -8.15 9.47 9.27
C ARG A 134 -6.67 9.90 9.25
N GLY A 135 -5.89 9.52 10.24
CA GLY A 135 -4.46 9.84 10.33
C GLY A 135 -3.67 9.16 9.21
N ASP A 136 -3.90 7.87 8.99
CA ASP A 136 -3.24 7.10 7.94
C ASP A 136 -3.52 7.67 6.55
N LEU A 137 -4.81 7.89 6.25
CA LEU A 137 -5.25 8.40 4.96
C LEU A 137 -4.74 9.82 4.72
N SER A 138 -4.75 10.66 5.76
CA SER A 138 -4.19 12.01 5.67
C SER A 138 -2.68 11.98 5.42
N ALA A 139 -1.93 11.11 6.11
CA ALA A 139 -0.49 10.95 5.93
C ALA A 139 -0.16 10.49 4.51
N ALA A 140 -0.86 9.46 4.01
CA ALA A 140 -0.70 8.99 2.64
C ALA A 140 -1.02 10.10 1.62
N TRP A 141 -2.12 10.83 1.83
CA TRP A 141 -2.53 11.89 0.92
C TRP A 141 -1.53 13.04 0.86
N VAL A 142 -1.03 13.50 2.01
CA VAL A 142 -0.03 14.57 2.07
C VAL A 142 1.24 14.19 1.33
N VAL A 143 1.74 12.96 1.50
CA VAL A 143 2.93 12.47 0.77
C VAL A 143 2.66 12.38 -0.74
N LEU A 144 1.55 11.76 -1.14
CA LEU A 144 1.17 11.64 -2.56
C LEU A 144 1.07 13.02 -3.21
N GLN A 145 0.37 13.97 -2.58
CA GLN A 145 0.19 15.33 -3.08
C GLN A 145 1.50 16.12 -3.16
N HIS A 146 2.41 15.90 -2.21
CA HIS A 146 3.71 16.55 -2.17
C HIS A 146 4.65 16.11 -3.30
N PHE A 147 4.58 14.84 -3.70
CA PHE A 147 5.44 14.32 -4.78
C PHE A 147 4.92 14.74 -6.16
N LYS A 148 5.87 15.18 -7.01
CA LYS A 148 5.59 15.66 -8.36
C LYS A 148 5.37 14.48 -9.31
N GLN A 149 6.18 13.43 -9.20
CA GLN A 149 5.94 12.22 -9.97
C GLN A 149 4.66 11.53 -9.50
N ARG A 150 4.05 10.75 -10.39
CA ARG A 150 2.91 9.93 -10.04
C ARG A 150 3.39 8.77 -9.17
N TYR A 151 2.81 8.60 -8.00
CA TYR A 151 3.10 7.50 -7.07
C TYR A 151 1.85 6.66 -6.86
N MET A 152 2.08 5.37 -6.58
CA MET A 152 1.06 4.44 -6.10
C MET A 152 1.33 4.10 -4.65
N MET A 153 0.29 4.16 -3.82
CA MET A 153 0.29 3.64 -2.45
C MET A 153 -0.50 2.34 -2.41
N ILE A 154 -0.01 1.35 -1.67
CA ILE A 154 -0.77 0.17 -1.30
C ILE A 154 -0.83 -0.04 0.22
N PHE A 155 -1.92 -0.63 0.68
CA PHE A 155 -2.08 -1.12 2.05
C PHE A 155 -2.61 -2.55 2.02
N ASN A 156 -1.92 -3.44 2.73
CA ASN A 156 -2.30 -4.85 2.87
C ASN A 156 -2.88 -5.03 4.28
N CYS A 157 -4.20 -4.91 4.43
CA CYS A 157 -4.87 -5.02 5.73
C CYS A 157 -5.06 -6.48 6.13
N GLY A 158 -4.41 -6.90 7.22
CA GLY A 158 -4.46 -8.28 7.72
C GLY A 158 -3.50 -9.25 7.02
N PHE A 159 -3.47 -10.51 7.46
CA PHE A 159 -2.53 -11.52 6.94
C PHE A 159 -2.87 -11.93 5.51
N GLU A 160 -4.16 -12.23 5.24
CA GLU A 160 -4.63 -12.76 3.97
C GLU A 160 -4.57 -11.74 2.82
N SER A 161 -4.32 -10.48 3.16
CA SER A 161 -4.03 -9.43 2.18
C SER A 161 -2.59 -9.47 1.62
N GLY A 162 -1.74 -10.38 2.12
CA GLY A 162 -0.34 -10.51 1.73
C GLY A 162 0.61 -9.60 2.52
N SER A 163 0.24 -9.20 3.75
CA SER A 163 1.13 -8.39 4.57
C SER A 163 2.35 -9.19 5.07
N SER A 164 3.55 -8.60 4.95
CA SER A 164 4.79 -9.17 5.47
C SER A 164 5.09 -8.81 6.93
N GLN A 165 4.43 -7.79 7.49
CA GLN A 165 4.70 -7.27 8.83
C GLN A 165 3.41 -7.04 9.63
N GLY A 166 3.51 -7.17 10.94
CA GLY A 166 2.41 -6.99 11.87
C GLY A 166 2.09 -5.56 12.26
N HIS A 167 3.06 -4.65 12.11
CA HIS A 167 2.92 -3.23 12.43
C HIS A 167 2.38 -2.48 11.21
N LYS A 168 1.33 -1.69 11.41
CA LYS A 168 0.66 -0.83 10.43
C LYS A 168 1.64 -0.02 9.58
N HIS A 169 1.60 -0.26 8.28
CA HIS A 169 2.39 0.45 7.28
C HIS A 169 1.71 0.43 5.92
N MET A 170 1.87 1.52 5.19
CA MET A 170 1.53 1.68 3.78
C MET A 170 2.81 1.67 2.95
N GLN A 171 2.77 1.11 1.75
CA GLN A 171 3.93 1.05 0.85
C GLN A 171 3.71 1.97 -0.33
N LEU A 172 4.73 2.71 -0.75
CA LEU A 172 4.63 3.67 -1.84
C LEU A 172 5.81 3.53 -2.79
N TRP A 173 5.56 3.71 -4.08
CA TRP A 173 6.60 3.77 -5.12
C TRP A 173 6.10 4.54 -6.34
N PRO A 174 7.00 4.99 -7.24
CA PRO A 174 6.60 5.59 -8.51
C PRO A 174 5.61 4.69 -9.25
N TYR A 175 4.53 5.28 -9.77
CA TYR A 175 3.51 4.54 -10.49
C TYR A 175 4.14 3.79 -11.68
N PRO A 176 3.84 2.49 -11.87
CA PRO A 176 4.44 1.72 -12.95
C PRO A 176 4.18 2.34 -14.33
N ASP A 177 5.17 2.31 -15.21
CA ASP A 177 4.98 2.74 -16.59
C ASP A 177 4.13 1.69 -17.33
N GLU A 178 2.88 2.03 -17.63
CA GLU A 178 1.93 1.15 -18.31
C GLU A 178 2.35 0.84 -19.75
N GLN A 179 3.19 1.67 -20.38
CA GLN A 179 3.79 1.36 -21.69
C GLN A 179 4.82 0.24 -21.55
N GLU A 180 5.66 0.28 -20.51
CA GLU A 180 6.61 -0.81 -20.22
C GLU A 180 5.89 -2.10 -19.80
N LEU A 181 4.77 -2.00 -19.08
CA LEU A 181 3.94 -3.16 -18.73
C LEU A 181 3.25 -3.79 -19.96
N GLY A 182 2.92 -2.98 -20.97
CA GLY A 182 2.12 -3.38 -22.12
C GLY A 182 0.61 -3.46 -21.82
N PHE A 183 0.15 -2.89 -20.70
CA PHE A 183 -1.25 -2.80 -20.31
C PHE A 183 -1.50 -1.73 -19.25
N GLN A 184 -2.74 -1.27 -19.17
CA GLN A 184 -3.20 -0.37 -18.12
C GLN A 184 -3.72 -1.14 -16.91
N LEU A 185 -3.45 -0.66 -15.71
CA LEU A 185 -4.00 -1.27 -14.49
C LEU A 185 -5.53 -1.11 -14.50
N PHE A 186 -6.25 -2.19 -14.21
CA PHE A 186 -7.71 -2.23 -14.36
C PHE A 186 -8.47 -1.08 -13.65
N PRO A 187 -8.06 -0.55 -12.48
CA PRO A 187 -8.79 0.55 -11.84
C PRO A 187 -8.84 1.83 -12.68
N HIS A 188 -7.97 1.98 -13.68
CA HIS A 188 -7.95 3.12 -14.58
C HIS A 188 -9.26 3.30 -15.35
N VAL A 189 -10.01 2.22 -15.62
CA VAL A 189 -11.25 2.28 -16.40
C VAL A 189 -12.45 2.82 -15.63
N ALA A 190 -12.34 2.98 -14.31
CA ALA A 190 -13.41 3.60 -13.53
C ALA A 190 -13.55 5.08 -13.89
N GLU A 191 -14.77 5.57 -14.06
CA GLU A 191 -15.01 6.96 -14.51
C GLU A 191 -15.68 7.84 -13.44
N SER A 192 -16.29 7.21 -12.44
CA SER A 192 -17.22 7.88 -11.53
C SER A 192 -16.59 8.24 -10.19
N THR A 193 -16.85 9.47 -9.73
CA THR A 193 -16.51 9.95 -8.38
C THR A 193 -17.62 9.68 -7.36
N VAL A 194 -18.78 9.19 -7.81
CA VAL A 194 -19.98 8.97 -6.97
C VAL A 194 -20.38 7.50 -6.95
N GLY A 195 -20.77 6.92 -8.08
CA GLY A 195 -21.02 5.48 -8.22
C GLY A 195 -19.73 4.68 -8.14
N ILE A 196 -19.75 3.59 -7.35
CA ILE A 196 -18.64 2.65 -7.23
C ILE A 196 -18.65 1.76 -8.47
N THR A 197 -17.50 1.62 -9.13
CA THR A 197 -17.29 0.62 -10.19
C THR A 197 -16.85 -0.69 -9.54
N ASP A 198 -17.60 -1.76 -9.75
CA ASP A 198 -17.36 -3.10 -9.18
C ASP A 198 -17.48 -4.25 -10.18
N ASP A 199 -17.54 -3.91 -11.47
CA ASP A 199 -17.92 -4.81 -12.54
C ASP A 199 -16.97 -4.75 -13.76
N ILE A 200 -15.71 -4.30 -13.56
CA ILE A 200 -14.72 -4.13 -14.63
C ILE A 200 -14.51 -5.46 -15.39
N PRO A 201 -14.67 -5.48 -16.73
CA PRO A 201 -14.51 -6.70 -17.52
C PRO A 201 -13.16 -7.38 -17.29
N THR A 202 -13.11 -8.70 -17.43
CA THR A 202 -11.90 -9.56 -17.28
C THR A 202 -11.29 -9.62 -15.88
N VAL A 203 -11.63 -8.73 -14.93
CA VAL A 203 -11.16 -8.82 -13.55
C VAL A 203 -11.83 -10.01 -12.85
N PRO A 204 -11.06 -11.02 -12.40
CA PRO A 204 -11.63 -12.30 -11.98
C PRO A 204 -12.22 -12.28 -10.56
N HIS A 205 -11.87 -11.28 -9.74
CA HIS A 205 -12.31 -11.13 -8.35
C HIS A 205 -13.15 -9.85 -8.15
N LYS A 206 -13.92 -9.82 -7.05
CA LYS A 206 -14.58 -8.60 -6.57
C LYS A 206 -13.55 -7.50 -6.32
N HIS A 207 -13.94 -6.28 -6.64
CA HIS A 207 -13.15 -5.06 -6.48
C HIS A 207 -14.12 -3.89 -6.38
N PHE A 208 -13.67 -2.78 -5.80
CA PHE A 208 -14.47 -1.57 -5.66
C PHE A 208 -13.60 -0.37 -5.97
N VAL A 209 -13.94 0.38 -7.00
CA VAL A 209 -13.15 1.53 -7.47
C VAL A 209 -13.99 2.79 -7.46
N LEU A 210 -13.39 3.88 -7.00
CA LEU A 210 -13.90 5.24 -7.16
C LEU A 210 -12.82 6.12 -7.76
N ARG A 211 -13.23 7.02 -8.65
CA ARG A 211 -12.41 8.17 -9.05
C ARG A 211 -12.38 9.18 -7.92
N LEU A 212 -11.23 9.82 -7.77
CA LEU A 212 -11.07 10.95 -6.87
C LEU A 212 -11.19 12.24 -7.69
N PRO A 213 -12.03 13.20 -7.27
CA PRO A 213 -12.07 14.52 -7.89
C PRO A 213 -10.69 15.18 -7.96
N ALA A 214 -10.46 15.98 -9.00
CA ALA A 214 -9.30 16.86 -9.04
C ALA A 214 -9.30 17.77 -7.80
N HIS A 215 -8.13 18.00 -7.22
CA HIS A 215 -7.96 18.80 -6.00
C HIS A 215 -8.69 18.25 -4.76
N SER A 216 -8.90 16.93 -4.67
CA SER A 216 -9.44 16.30 -3.46
C SER A 216 -8.59 16.63 -2.23
N ASP A 217 -9.26 16.92 -1.11
CA ASP A 217 -8.66 17.00 0.21
C ASP A 217 -8.70 15.65 0.94
N ALA A 218 -8.14 15.60 2.15
CA ALA A 218 -8.12 14.38 2.96
C ALA A 218 -9.53 13.92 3.35
N ASP A 219 -10.48 14.84 3.58
CA ASP A 219 -11.87 14.49 3.92
C ASP A 219 -12.58 13.78 2.77
N THR A 220 -12.39 14.27 1.54
CA THR A 220 -12.91 13.62 0.33
C THR A 220 -12.33 12.21 0.18
N LEU A 221 -11.02 12.06 0.42
CA LEU A 221 -10.34 10.76 0.40
C LEU A 221 -10.92 9.78 1.43
N ILE A 222 -11.13 10.25 2.67
CA ILE A 222 -11.66 9.45 3.78
C ILE A 222 -13.09 8.99 3.47
N GLN A 223 -13.95 9.87 2.95
CA GLN A 223 -15.31 9.51 2.56
C GLN A 223 -15.33 8.46 1.44
N ALA A 224 -14.43 8.58 0.45
CA ALA A 224 -14.28 7.58 -0.60
C ALA A 224 -13.84 6.22 -0.02
N TYR A 225 -12.83 6.22 0.86
CA TYR A 225 -12.37 5.02 1.54
C TYR A 225 -13.47 4.34 2.35
N GLU A 226 -14.18 5.06 3.21
CA GLU A 226 -15.27 4.50 4.02
C GLU A 226 -16.38 3.90 3.16
N LYS A 227 -16.68 4.55 2.03
CA LYS A 227 -17.68 4.07 1.07
C LYS A 227 -17.26 2.75 0.41
N LEU A 228 -16.01 2.65 -0.02
CA LEU A 228 -15.44 1.42 -0.58
C LEU A 228 -15.33 0.31 0.48
N LEU A 229 -14.91 0.66 1.69
CA LEU A 229 -14.76 -0.28 2.81
C LEU A 229 -16.11 -0.92 3.18
N ARG A 230 -17.21 -0.15 3.18
CA ARG A 230 -18.55 -0.73 3.39
C ARG A 230 -18.88 -1.84 2.40
N LYS A 231 -18.48 -1.71 1.13
CA LYS A 231 -18.67 -2.76 0.11
C LYS A 231 -17.77 -3.98 0.31
N VAL A 232 -16.53 -3.77 0.72
CA VAL A 232 -15.62 -4.85 1.15
C VAL A 232 -16.25 -5.65 2.30
N ARG A 233 -16.71 -4.98 3.35
CA ARG A 233 -17.32 -5.60 4.53
C ARG A 233 -18.61 -6.35 4.18
N GLN A 234 -19.45 -5.74 3.33
CA GLN A 234 -20.65 -6.41 2.82
C GLN A 234 -20.29 -7.70 2.07
N SER A 235 -19.30 -7.65 1.17
CA SER A 235 -18.90 -8.82 0.37
C SER A 235 -18.34 -9.95 1.22
N HIS A 236 -17.56 -9.64 2.25
CA HIS A 236 -17.09 -10.64 3.21
C HIS A 236 -18.24 -11.28 3.98
N LYS A 237 -19.21 -10.48 4.46
CA LYS A 237 -20.39 -11.00 5.14
C LYS A 237 -21.18 -11.95 4.25
N GLU A 238 -21.39 -11.59 2.98
CA GLU A 238 -22.07 -12.42 1.98
C GLU A 238 -21.31 -13.72 1.69
N ALA A 239 -19.97 -13.68 1.72
CA ALA A 239 -19.10 -14.85 1.51
C ALA A 239 -18.90 -15.73 2.77
N GLY A 240 -19.57 -15.42 3.89
CA GLY A 240 -19.50 -16.19 5.13
C GLY A 240 -18.38 -15.78 6.09
N GLY A 241 -17.65 -14.68 5.82
CA GLY A 241 -16.68 -14.10 6.74
C GLY A 241 -15.44 -13.49 6.08
N GLY A 242 -14.52 -13.03 6.94
CA GLY A 242 -13.27 -12.39 6.57
C GLY A 242 -13.29 -10.87 6.77
N THR A 243 -12.11 -10.31 6.94
CA THR A 243 -11.91 -8.87 7.19
C THR A 243 -10.75 -8.28 6.40
N ASP A 244 -9.94 -9.12 5.77
CA ASP A 244 -8.69 -8.73 5.15
C ASP A 244 -8.93 -8.19 3.75
N TYR A 245 -8.19 -7.16 3.37
CA TYR A 245 -8.40 -6.49 2.08
C TYR A 245 -7.15 -5.73 1.66
N ASN A 246 -7.12 -5.39 0.38
CA ASN A 246 -6.13 -4.48 -0.18
C ASN A 246 -6.74 -3.11 -0.41
N VAL A 247 -5.93 -2.07 -0.20
CA VAL A 247 -6.19 -0.70 -0.68
C VAL A 247 -5.10 -0.37 -1.68
N ILE A 248 -5.49 0.20 -2.80
CA ILE A 248 -4.58 0.84 -3.73
C ILE A 248 -5.06 2.27 -3.94
N LEU A 249 -4.14 3.22 -3.82
CA LEU A 249 -4.41 4.63 -3.92
C LEU A 249 -3.41 5.31 -4.85
N VAL A 250 -3.95 6.08 -5.79
CA VAL A 250 -3.23 7.10 -6.56
C VAL A 250 -4.01 8.40 -6.46
N LYS A 251 -3.48 9.51 -7.00
CA LYS A 251 -4.17 10.81 -6.94
C LYS A 251 -5.53 10.77 -7.64
N GLU A 252 -5.69 9.89 -8.61
CA GLU A 252 -6.84 9.89 -9.50
C GLU A 252 -7.93 8.88 -9.12
N TRP A 253 -7.60 7.84 -8.37
CA TRP A 253 -8.55 6.79 -8.01
C TRP A 253 -8.12 6.04 -6.75
N MET A 254 -9.10 5.42 -6.09
CA MET A 254 -8.91 4.47 -5.00
C MET A 254 -9.60 3.15 -5.36
N CYS A 255 -8.90 2.05 -5.14
CA CYS A 255 -9.38 0.70 -5.35
C CYS A 255 -9.26 -0.12 -4.07
N LEU A 256 -10.35 -0.77 -3.65
CA LEU A 256 -10.33 -1.75 -2.57
C LEU A 256 -10.68 -3.14 -3.09
N ILE A 257 -9.99 -4.16 -2.59
CA ILE A 257 -10.15 -5.55 -3.03
C ILE A 257 -10.30 -6.44 -1.79
N PRO A 258 -11.45 -7.10 -1.56
CA PRO A 258 -11.62 -8.05 -0.46
C PRO A 258 -10.75 -9.30 -0.68
N ARG A 259 -10.08 -9.79 0.38
CA ARG A 259 -9.06 -10.85 0.29
C ARG A 259 -9.43 -12.07 1.12
N ARG A 260 -9.17 -13.26 0.56
CA ARG A 260 -9.41 -14.56 1.21
C ARG A 260 -8.14 -15.27 1.59
N HIS A 261 -7.15 -15.22 0.70
CA HIS A 261 -5.92 -15.98 0.84
C HIS A 261 -4.73 -15.11 0.43
N SER A 262 -3.70 -15.11 1.25
CA SER A 262 -2.42 -14.44 1.02
C SER A 262 -1.55 -15.12 -0.04
N GLY A 263 -1.80 -16.40 -0.33
CA GLY A 263 -1.00 -17.24 -1.21
C GLY A 263 -1.24 -18.71 -0.90
N LEU A 264 -0.42 -19.60 -1.45
CA LEU A 264 -0.38 -21.00 -1.03
C LEU A 264 0.77 -21.22 -0.05
N GLU A 265 0.69 -22.25 0.79
CA GLU A 265 1.78 -22.62 1.70
C GLU A 265 3.10 -22.91 0.96
N ARG A 266 3.01 -23.40 -0.29
CA ARG A 266 4.14 -23.69 -1.18
C ARG A 266 4.78 -22.45 -1.84
N GLY A 267 4.39 -21.24 -1.45
CA GLY A 267 4.87 -19.97 -2.02
C GLY A 267 3.81 -19.25 -2.87
N ALA A 268 4.26 -18.33 -3.74
CA ALA A 268 3.39 -17.50 -4.57
C ALA A 268 2.48 -16.55 -3.77
N GLY A 269 3.04 -15.92 -2.73
CA GLY A 269 2.34 -14.88 -1.96
C GLY A 269 1.91 -13.69 -2.84
N ALA A 270 0.74 -13.14 -2.56
CA ALA A 270 0.11 -12.08 -3.34
C ALA A 270 -0.33 -10.92 -2.43
N ASN A 271 0.14 -9.72 -2.75
CA ASN A 271 -0.24 -8.48 -2.08
C ASN A 271 -1.16 -7.63 -2.97
N SER A 272 -1.44 -6.39 -2.57
CA SER A 272 -2.24 -5.45 -3.36
C SER A 272 -1.75 -5.27 -4.80
N ALA A 273 -0.42 -5.24 -5.02
CA ALA A 273 0.14 -5.09 -6.36
C ALA A 273 -0.15 -6.33 -7.22
N SER A 274 -0.03 -7.53 -6.65
CA SER A 274 -0.34 -8.79 -7.34
C SER A 274 -1.81 -8.85 -7.77
N MET A 275 -2.72 -8.34 -6.94
CA MET A 275 -4.15 -8.26 -7.30
C MET A 275 -4.43 -7.27 -8.45
N LEU A 276 -3.51 -6.33 -8.74
CA LEU A 276 -3.57 -5.48 -9.94
C LEU A 276 -2.90 -6.10 -11.17
N GLY A 277 -2.39 -7.33 -11.06
CA GLY A 277 -1.59 -7.98 -12.10
C GLY A 277 -0.09 -7.68 -12.02
N LEU A 278 0.40 -7.01 -10.98
CA LEU A 278 1.84 -6.76 -10.78
C LEU A 278 2.41 -7.84 -9.83
N VAL A 279 2.80 -8.97 -10.39
CA VAL A 279 3.23 -10.15 -9.63
C VAL A 279 4.73 -10.13 -9.44
N TRP A 280 5.19 -10.33 -8.20
CA TRP A 280 6.60 -10.40 -7.86
C TRP A 280 6.94 -11.83 -7.47
N ILE A 281 7.85 -12.45 -8.21
CA ILE A 281 8.29 -13.82 -7.98
C ILE A 281 9.77 -13.81 -7.61
N THR A 282 10.16 -14.68 -6.69
CA THR A 282 11.54 -14.87 -6.28
C THR A 282 12.18 -16.10 -6.92
N ALA A 283 11.37 -16.99 -7.48
CA ALA A 283 11.74 -18.25 -8.13
C ALA A 283 10.81 -18.51 -9.32
N ASP A 284 11.30 -19.14 -10.38
CA ASP A 284 10.45 -19.57 -11.51
C ASP A 284 9.35 -20.55 -11.08
N SER A 285 9.63 -21.38 -10.06
CA SER A 285 8.65 -22.29 -9.47
C SER A 285 7.42 -21.55 -8.90
N GLU A 286 7.54 -20.28 -8.50
CA GLU A 286 6.37 -19.50 -8.07
C GLU A 286 5.50 -19.11 -9.27
N LYS A 287 6.11 -18.82 -10.44
CA LYS A 287 5.36 -18.61 -11.68
C LYS A 287 4.60 -19.87 -12.08
N ASP A 288 5.19 -21.05 -11.93
CA ASP A 288 4.52 -22.33 -12.18
C ASP A 288 3.31 -22.53 -11.25
N VAL A 289 3.41 -22.10 -9.99
CA VAL A 289 2.28 -22.14 -9.05
C VAL A 289 1.13 -21.25 -9.54
N TRP A 290 1.42 -20.00 -9.94
CA TRP A 290 0.42 -19.10 -10.52
C TRP A 290 -0.23 -19.69 -11.79
N ASN A 291 0.56 -20.37 -12.63
CA ASN A 291 0.08 -20.91 -13.90
C ASN A 291 -0.61 -22.27 -13.77
N SER A 292 -0.45 -22.99 -12.66
CA SER A 292 -0.93 -24.38 -12.52
C SER A 292 -2.43 -24.56 -12.76
N ALA A 293 -3.25 -23.59 -12.36
CA ALA A 293 -4.69 -23.53 -12.65
C ALA A 293 -5.06 -22.35 -13.60
N GLY A 294 -4.07 -21.57 -14.03
CA GLY A 294 -4.25 -20.28 -14.70
C GLY A 294 -4.24 -19.10 -13.71
N PRO A 295 -3.55 -17.99 -14.04
CA PRO A 295 -3.53 -16.79 -13.19
C PRO A 295 -4.90 -16.25 -12.81
N ALA A 296 -5.90 -16.31 -13.70
CA ALA A 296 -7.25 -15.83 -13.41
C ALA A 296 -7.90 -16.65 -12.29
N GLU A 297 -7.81 -17.98 -12.34
CA GLU A 297 -8.33 -18.83 -11.27
C GLU A 297 -7.59 -18.61 -9.96
N TYR A 298 -6.27 -18.40 -10.02
CA TYR A 298 -5.51 -18.12 -8.81
C TYR A 298 -5.90 -16.77 -8.17
N LEU A 299 -6.17 -15.75 -8.98
CA LEU A 299 -6.71 -14.49 -8.49
C LEU A 299 -8.11 -14.64 -7.86
N ARG A 300 -8.97 -15.54 -8.36
CA ARG A 300 -10.26 -15.90 -7.71
C ARG A 300 -10.07 -16.64 -6.39
N TYR A 301 -9.00 -17.39 -6.25
CA TYR A 301 -8.62 -18.00 -4.99
C TYR A 301 -8.17 -16.92 -4.00
N LEU A 302 -7.27 -16.01 -4.40
CA LEU A 302 -6.71 -14.97 -3.55
C LEU A 302 -7.74 -13.93 -3.07
N GLY A 303 -8.66 -13.52 -3.95
CA GLY A 303 -9.75 -12.59 -3.67
C GLY A 303 -11.12 -13.26 -3.52
N LEU A 304 -12.18 -12.49 -3.27
CA LEU A 304 -13.54 -13.03 -3.44
C LEU A 304 -13.84 -13.18 -4.94
N PRO A 305 -14.29 -14.36 -5.44
CA PRO A 305 -14.73 -14.49 -6.83
C PRO A 305 -15.85 -13.51 -7.14
N ARG A 306 -15.87 -12.99 -8.38
CA ARG A 306 -16.91 -12.08 -8.85
C ARG A 306 -18.27 -12.75 -8.92
#